data_AF-G2SYR2-F1
#
_entry.id   AF-G2SYR2-F1
#
_cell.length_a   1.000
_cell.length_b   1.000
_cell.length_c   1.000
_cell.angle_alpha   90.00
_cell.angle_beta   90.00
_cell.angle_gamma   90.00
#
_symmetry.space_group_name_H-M   'P 1'
#
loop_
_entity.id
_entity.type
_entity.pdbx_description
1 polymer ?
#
loop_
_entity_poly.entity_id
_entity_poly.type
_entity_poly.pdbx_seq_one_letter_code
_entity_poly.pdbx_strand_id
1 'polypeptide(L)' 'MARMGRPKLENPRSEGVFIRLTKDEHTDITEYASSHDLTITQTLVQGFRKLQEQDNTENE' A
#
# COMPACT_ATOMS: atom_id res chain seq x y z
N MET A 1 30.72 25.14 6.50
CA MET A 1 29.67 24.31 7.14
C MET A 1 29.04 23.45 6.05
N ALA A 2 29.07 22.11 6.19
CA ALA A 2 28.42 21.23 5.22
C ALA A 2 26.89 21.42 5.33
N ARG A 3 26.22 21.64 4.20
CA ARG A 3 24.75 21.73 4.16
C ARG A 3 24.21 20.34 4.54
N MET A 4 23.63 20.22 5.73
CA MET A 4 23.00 18.97 6.17
C MET A 4 21.92 18.60 5.14
N GLY A 5 22.03 17.40 4.57
CA GLY A 5 21.10 16.88 3.58
C GLY A 5 19.71 16.59 4.17
N ARG A 6 18.83 16.02 3.35
CA ARG A 6 17.50 15.61 3.80
C ARG A 6 17.63 14.64 5.00
N PRO A 7 16.91 14.84 6.11
CA PRO A 7 16.97 13.95 7.27
C PRO A 7 16.70 12.49 6.86
N LYS A 8 17.48 11.56 7.41
CA LYS A 8 17.26 10.12 7.19
C LYS A 8 15.96 9.72 7.90
N LEU A 9 15.03 9.13 7.16
CA LEU A 9 13.88 8.45 7.74
C LEU A 9 14.36 7.11 8.34
N GLU A 10 13.84 6.70 9.50
CA GLU A 10 14.24 5.42 10.12
C GLU A 10 13.79 4.21 9.31
N ASN A 11 12.61 4.27 8.68
CA ASN A 11 12.10 3.21 7.82
C ASN A 11 11.49 3.79 6.54
N PRO A 12 12.33 4.18 5.56
CA PRO A 12 11.83 4.66 4.28
C PRO A 12 11.19 3.51 3.52
N ARG A 13 10.08 3.79 2.82
CA ARG A 13 9.56 2.87 1.80
C ARG A 13 10.51 2.92 0.60
N SER A 14 11.54 2.08 0.60
CA SER A 14 12.55 1.97 -0.46
C SER A 14 12.12 1.08 -1.62
N GLU A 15 11.29 0.07 -1.32
CA GLU A 15 10.85 -0.93 -2.29
C GLU A 15 9.59 -0.48 -3.02
N GLY A 16 9.58 -0.66 -4.34
CA GLY A 16 8.45 -0.38 -5.22
C GLY A 16 7.97 -1.64 -5.90
N VAL A 17 6.64 -1.74 -6.09
CA VAL A 17 6.01 -2.78 -6.89
C VAL A 17 5.28 -2.13 -8.06
N PHE A 18 5.49 -2.67 -9.25
CA PHE A 18 4.77 -2.27 -10.46
C PHE A 18 3.78 -3.36 -10.84
N ILE A 19 2.49 -3.00 -10.88
CA ILE A 19 1.39 -3.91 -11.19
C ILE A 19 0.67 -3.36 -12.42
N ARG A 20 0.36 -4.24 -13.37
CA ARG A 20 -0.54 -3.92 -14.47
C ARG A 20 -1.94 -4.31 -14.06
N LEU A 21 -2.87 -3.37 -14.18
CA LEU A 21 -4.29 -3.54 -13.89
C LEU A 21 -5.08 -3.31 -15.17
N THR A 22 -6.22 -3.97 -15.28
CA THR A 22 -7.26 -3.58 -16.21
C THR A 22 -7.84 -2.21 -15.82
N LYS A 23 -8.61 -1.61 -16.74
CA LYS A 23 -9.24 -0.32 -16.48
C LYS A 23 -10.24 -0.39 -15.33
N ASP A 24 -10.99 -1.48 -15.25
CA ASP A 24 -12.04 -1.67 -14.25
C ASP A 24 -11.39 -1.86 -12.86
N GLU A 25 -10.39 -2.75 -12.74
CA GLU A 25 -9.65 -2.95 -11.49
C GLU A 25 -9.01 -1.64 -10.97
N HIS A 26 -8.39 -0.85 -11.85
CA HIS A 26 -7.82 0.44 -11.47
C HIS A 26 -8.89 1.41 -10.95
N THR A 27 -10.06 1.44 -11.61
CA THR A 27 -11.17 2.32 -11.23
C THR A 27 -11.69 1.93 -9.86
N ASP A 28 -11.99 0.65 -9.65
CA ASP A 28 -12.50 0.13 -8.38
C ASP A 28 -11.54 0.43 -7.21
N ILE A 29 -10.24 0.19 -7.40
CA ILE A 29 -9.22 0.48 -6.38
C ILE A 29 -9.14 1.97 -6.07
N THR A 30 -9.24 2.82 -7.10
CA THR A 30 -9.16 4.28 -6.95
C THR A 30 -10.39 4.83 -6.22
N GLU A 31 -11.58 4.37 -6.56
CA GLU A 31 -12.83 4.77 -5.92
C GLU A 31 -12.89 4.30 -4.46
N TYR A 32 -12.48 3.06 -4.19
CA TYR A 32 -12.39 2.54 -2.83
C TYR A 32 -11.41 3.36 -1.99
N ALA A 33 -10.21 3.63 -2.51
CA ALA A 33 -9.21 4.43 -1.80
C ALA A 33 -9.75 5.84 -1.49
N SER A 34 -10.37 6.49 -2.48
CA SER A 34 -10.91 7.85 -2.34
C SER A 34 -12.07 7.93 -1.35
N SER A 35 -12.96 6.95 -1.35
CA SER A 35 -14.13 6.90 -0.45
C SER A 35 -13.76 6.60 1.01
N HIS A 36 -12.56 6.08 1.27
CA HIS A 36 -12.09 5.70 2.61
C HIS A 36 -10.90 6.55 3.10
N ASP A 37 -10.59 7.67 2.44
CA ASP A 37 -9.45 8.54 2.76
C ASP A 37 -8.09 7.80 2.77
N LEU A 38 -7.96 6.82 1.89
CA LEU A 38 -6.74 6.03 1.71
C LEU A 38 -6.04 6.39 0.40
N THR A 39 -4.73 6.18 0.37
CA THR A 39 -3.97 6.10 -0.87
C THR A 39 -4.07 4.70 -1.47
N ILE A 40 -3.92 4.57 -2.80
CA ILE A 40 -3.88 3.27 -3.49
C ILE A 40 -2.88 2.31 -2.81
N THR A 41 -1.69 2.79 -2.43
CA THR A 41 -0.70 1.97 -1.71
C THR A 41 -1.22 1.48 -0.36
N GLN A 42 -1.91 2.33 0.42
CA GLN A 42 -2.49 1.90 1.70
C GLN A 42 -3.59 0.87 1.48
N THR A 43 -4.47 1.07 0.50
CA THR A 43 -5.54 0.13 0.13
C THR A 43 -4.97 -1.25 -0.20
N LEU A 44 -3.96 -1.31 -1.08
CA LEU A 44 -3.33 -2.57 -1.47
C LEU A 44 -2.60 -3.27 -0.31
N VAL A 45 -1.85 -2.53 0.50
CA VAL A 45 -1.12 -3.09 1.64
C VAL A 45 -2.08 -3.58 2.73
N GLN A 46 -3.15 -2.84 3.02
CA GLN A 46 -4.17 -3.27 3.98
C GLN A 46 -4.95 -4.49 3.47
N GLY A 47 -5.32 -4.50 2.17
CA GLY A 47 -5.93 -5.66 1.54
C GLY A 47 -5.07 -6.91 1.66
N PHE A 48 -3.77 -6.80 1.39
CA PHE A 48 -2.82 -7.91 1.57
C PHE A 48 -2.78 -8.42 3.02
N ARG A 49 -2.70 -7.52 4.01
CA ARG A 49 -2.74 -7.91 5.43
C ARG A 49 -4.02 -8.64 5.81
N LYS A 50 -5.16 -8.20 5.26
CA LYS A 50 -6.46 -8.87 5.48
C LYS A 50 -6.48 -10.28 4.92
N LEU A 51 -5.87 -10.52 3.76
CA LEU A 51 -5.72 -11.86 3.22
C LEU A 51 -4.85 -12.75 4.14
N GLN A 52 -3.74 -12.21 4.65
CA GLN A 52 -2.90 -12.95 5.62
C GLN A 52 -3.64 -13.28 6.93
N GLU A 53 -4.46 -12.35 7.43
CA GLU A 53 -5.29 -12.57 8.62
C GLU A 53 -6.29 -13.72 8.38
N GLN A 54 -6.96 -13.73 7.23
CA GLN A 54 -7.94 -14.75 6.85
C GLN A 54 -7.29 -16.14 6.80
N ASP A 55 -6.17 -16.28 6.10
CA ASP A 55 -5.40 -17.53 6.00
C ASP A 55 -4.99 -18.05 7.39
N ASN A 56 -4.69 -17.16 8.34
CA ASN A 56 -4.28 -17.58 9.68
C ASN A 56 -5.48 -18.08 10.52
N THR A 57 -6.66 -17.48 10.35
CA THR A 57 -7.90 -17.93 11.02
C THR A 57 -8.46 -19.25 10.50
N GLU A 58 -8.18 -19.64 9.26
CA GLU A 58 -8.64 -20.93 8.69
C GLU A 58 -7.78 -22.13 9.12
N ASN A 59 -6.62 -21.86 9.72
CA ASN A 59 -5.65 -22.87 10.17
C ASN A 59 -5.62 -23.06 11.71
N GLU A 60 -6.55 -22.44 12.44
CA GLU A 60 -6.81 -22.65 13.87
C GLU A 60 -8.15 -23.37 14.10
#